data_AF-A0A454CRD4-F1
#
_entry.id   AF-A0A454CRD4-F1
#
_cell.length_a   1.000
_cell.length_b   1.000
_cell.length_c   1.000
_cell.angle_alpha   90.00
_cell.angle_beta   90.00
_cell.angle_gamma   90.00
#
_symmetry.space_group_name_H-M   'P 1'
#
loop_
_entity.id
_entity.type
_entity.pdbx_description
1 polymer ?
#
loop_
_entity_poly.entity_id
_entity_poly.type
_entity_poly.pdbx_seq_one_letter_code
_entity_poly.pdbx_strand_id
1 'polypeptide(L)'
;MQNNYHGNVNLLLLLRWLDEQQVIFQEQDWHLVQGCLGRSETLLHSYRELRRHLKAQVNDALYREALQFELQLEKQQQSDLVDCVNSLKLVKNDGEPLTLRYCRQLGGEHLQQAFSIPVPNIQYP
;
A
#
# COMPACT_ATOMS: atom_id res chain seq x y z
N MET A 1 8.16 2.75 -7.50
CA MET A 1 7.46 1.67 -6.78
C MET A 1 6.28 1.13 -7.58
N GLN A 2 5.16 1.84 -7.69
CA GLN A 2 3.93 1.28 -8.25
C GLN A 2 3.96 0.98 -9.76
N ASN A 3 4.52 1.89 -10.58
CA ASN A 3 4.55 1.70 -12.03
C ASN A 3 5.76 0.91 -12.54
N ASN A 4 6.85 0.88 -11.78
CA ASN A 4 8.14 0.31 -12.22
C ASN A 4 8.50 -1.01 -11.53
N TYR A 5 7.92 -1.29 -10.36
CA TYR A 5 8.21 -2.47 -9.54
C TYR A 5 6.94 -3.22 -9.12
N HIS A 6 5.77 -2.79 -9.61
CA HIS A 6 4.45 -3.34 -9.22
C HIS A 6 4.19 -3.41 -7.70
N GLY A 7 4.92 -2.60 -6.92
CA GLY A 7 4.79 -2.58 -5.46
C GLY A 7 3.48 -1.91 -5.02
N ASN A 8 2.82 -2.50 -4.03
CA ASN A 8 1.62 -1.95 -3.43
C ASN A 8 1.98 -0.83 -2.46
N VAL A 9 1.56 0.39 -2.78
CA VAL A 9 1.86 1.58 -1.98
C VAL A 9 1.14 1.53 -0.62
N ASN A 10 -0.11 1.03 -0.57
CA ASN A 10 -0.86 0.92 0.69
C ASN A 10 -0.19 -0.08 1.65
N LEU A 11 0.32 -1.20 1.13
CA LEU A 11 1.12 -2.13 1.92
C LEU A 11 2.37 -1.43 2.44
N LEU A 12 3.13 -0.75 1.58
CA LEU A 12 4.34 -0.04 2.00
C LEU A 12 4.07 1.00 3.10
N LEU A 13 2.96 1.74 3.02
CA LEU A 13 2.55 2.68 4.06
C LEU A 13 2.28 1.99 5.40
N LEU A 14 1.59 0.84 5.39
CA LEU A 14 1.37 0.04 6.58
C LEU A 14 2.68 -0.49 7.18
N LEU A 15 3.58 -1.03 6.35
CA LEU A 15 4.87 -1.54 6.82
C LEU A 15 5.71 -0.42 7.43
N ARG A 16 5.68 0.78 6.83
CA ARG A 16 6.36 1.95 7.39
C ARG A 16 5.79 2.33 8.75
N TRP A 17 4.48 2.32 8.89
CA TRP A 17 3.83 2.60 10.18
C TRP A 17 4.23 1.57 11.25
N LEU A 18 4.29 0.28 10.92
CA LEU A 18 4.76 -0.77 11.84
C LEU A 18 6.23 -0.59 12.24
N ASP A 19 7.08 -0.22 11.27
CA ASP A 19 8.49 0.10 11.52
C ASP A 19 8.63 1.29 12.49
N GLU A 20 7.79 2.33 12.35
CA GLU A 20 7.75 3.48 13.26
C GLU A 20 7.30 3.08 14.68
N GLN A 21 6.39 2.10 14.80
CA GLN A 21 5.99 1.52 16.09
C GLN A 21 7.01 0.50 16.64
N GLN A 22 8.09 0.20 15.91
CA GLN A 22 9.11 -0.79 16.26
C GLN A 22 8.53 -2.20 16.46
N VAL A 23 7.53 -2.57 15.67
CA VAL A 23 6.89 -3.89 15.70
C VAL A 23 6.91 -4.56 14.33
N ILE A 24 6.92 -5.89 14.32
CA ILE A 24 6.83 -6.71 13.10
C ILE A 24 5.85 -7.86 13.28
N PHE A 25 5.29 -8.34 12.16
CA PHE A 25 4.68 -9.67 12.09
C PHE A 25 5.73 -10.72 11.70
N GLN A 26 5.40 -12.00 11.87
CA GLN A 26 6.35 -13.09 11.62
C GLN A 26 6.51 -13.36 10.13
N GLU A 27 7.66 -13.92 9.72
CA GLU A 27 7.95 -14.19 8.31
C GLU A 27 6.88 -15.11 7.66
N GLN A 28 6.34 -16.04 8.46
CA GLN A 28 5.26 -16.91 8.02
C GLN A 28 3.97 -16.15 7.67
N ASP A 29 3.75 -14.93 8.18
CA ASP A 29 2.50 -14.19 7.97
C ASP A 29 2.52 -13.30 6.72
N TRP A 30 3.67 -13.18 6.02
CA TRP A 30 3.78 -12.36 4.80
C TRP A 30 2.75 -12.73 3.74
N HIS A 31 2.50 -14.03 3.54
CA HIS A 31 1.53 -14.50 2.56
C HIS A 31 0.09 -14.09 2.89
N LEU A 32 -0.25 -13.93 4.18
CA LEU A 32 -1.57 -13.46 4.61
C LEU A 32 -1.74 -11.97 4.29
N VAL A 33 -0.71 -11.18 4.62
CA VAL A 33 -0.68 -9.73 4.35
C VAL A 33 -0.70 -9.43 2.85
N GLN A 34 0.02 -10.22 2.04
CA GLN A 34 -0.03 -10.09 0.58
C GLN A 34 -1.34 -10.64 0.00
N GLY A 35 -1.89 -11.70 0.60
CA GLY A 35 -3.12 -12.34 0.15
C GLY A 35 -4.35 -11.43 0.26
N CYS A 36 -4.44 -10.58 1.28
CA CYS A 36 -5.57 -9.66 1.44
C CYS A 36 -5.64 -8.57 0.36
N LEU A 37 -4.52 -8.33 -0.35
CA LEU A 37 -4.44 -7.34 -1.43
C LEU A 37 -5.00 -7.83 -2.76
N GLY A 38 -4.98 -9.15 -3.02
CA GLY A 38 -5.15 -9.67 -4.38
C GLY A 38 -6.49 -9.30 -5.04
N ARG A 39 -7.58 -9.28 -4.26
CA ARG A 39 -8.91 -8.90 -4.76
C ARG A 39 -9.01 -7.41 -5.09
N SER A 40 -8.47 -6.55 -4.23
CA SER A 40 -8.53 -5.10 -4.39
C SER A 40 -7.56 -4.61 -5.48
N GLU A 41 -6.39 -5.22 -5.62
CA GLU A 41 -5.41 -4.88 -6.66
C GLU A 41 -5.93 -5.11 -8.08
N THR A 42 -6.57 -6.25 -8.34
CA THR A 42 -7.15 -6.57 -9.65
C THR A 42 -8.18 -5.52 -10.05
N LEU A 43 -9.09 -5.18 -9.12
CA LEU A 43 -10.12 -4.18 -9.36
C LEU A 43 -9.52 -2.78 -9.54
N LEU A 44 -8.58 -2.37 -8.68
CA LEU A 44 -7.90 -1.07 -8.80
C LEU A 44 -7.22 -0.90 -10.15
N HIS A 45 -6.61 -1.96 -10.69
CA HIS A 45 -6.00 -1.91 -12.01
C HIS A 45 -7.05 -1.64 -13.10
N SER A 46 -8.16 -2.38 -13.10
CA SER A 46 -9.26 -2.18 -14.05
C SER A 46 -9.86 -0.77 -13.97
N TYR A 47 -10.07 -0.24 -12.76
CA TYR A 47 -10.62 1.11 -12.58
C TYR A 47 -9.62 2.21 -12.98
N ARG A 48 -8.31 2.01 -12.80
CA ARG A 48 -7.28 2.93 -13.30
C ARG A 48 -7.25 3.00 -14.81
N GLU A 49 -7.35 1.86 -15.50
CA GLU A 49 -7.46 1.82 -16.96
C GLU A 49 -8.73 2.51 -17.45
N LEU A 50 -9.87 2.22 -16.82
CA LEU A 50 -11.14 2.91 -17.13
C LEU A 50 -11.01 4.43 -16.95
N ARG A 51 -10.43 4.90 -15.84
CA ARG A 51 -10.21 6.33 -15.59
C ARG A 51 -9.29 6.96 -16.64
N ARG A 52 -8.22 6.26 -17.07
CA ARG A 52 -7.32 6.74 -18.14
C ARG A 52 -8.07 6.92 -19.46
N HIS A 53 -8.93 5.98 -19.84
CA HIS A 53 -9.77 6.08 -21.03
C HIS A 53 -10.79 7.23 -20.93
N LEU A 54 -11.47 7.35 -19.79
CA LEU A 54 -12.48 8.40 -19.57
C LEU A 54 -11.88 9.81 -19.56
N LYS A 55 -10.65 9.97 -19.04
CA LYS A 55 -9.92 11.25 -19.03
C LYS A 55 -9.75 11.82 -20.45
N ALA A 56 -9.63 10.96 -21.46
CA ALA A 56 -9.46 11.35 -22.85
C ALA A 56 -10.79 11.67 -23.58
N GLN A 57 -11.94 11.24 -23.06
CA GLN A 57 -13.24 11.27 -23.77
C GLN A 57 -14.29 12.23 -23.18
N VAL A 58 -13.92 13.05 -22.20
CA VAL A 58 -14.60 14.30 -21.79
C VAL A 58 -16.09 14.16 -21.41
N ASN A 59 -16.37 13.29 -20.43
CA ASN A 59 -17.51 13.52 -19.52
C ASN A 59 -16.98 13.61 -18.08
N ASP A 60 -16.96 14.83 -17.55
CA ASP A 60 -16.36 15.15 -16.25
C ASP A 60 -17.08 14.44 -15.09
N ALA A 61 -18.38 14.15 -15.24
CA ALA A 61 -19.15 13.42 -14.24
C ALA A 61 -18.71 11.96 -14.12
N LEU A 62 -18.57 11.26 -15.25
CA LEU A 62 -18.13 9.86 -15.29
C LEU A 62 -16.68 9.71 -14.84
N TYR A 63 -15.81 10.66 -15.19
CA TYR A 63 -14.45 10.68 -14.69
C TYR A 63 -14.39 10.82 -13.15
N ARG A 64 -15.20 11.72 -12.58
CA ARG A 64 -15.28 11.92 -11.12
C ARG A 64 -15.83 10.69 -10.41
N GLU A 65 -16.83 10.04 -10.99
CA GLU A 65 -17.40 8.80 -10.45
C GLU A 65 -16.36 7.65 -10.46
N ALA A 66 -15.63 7.47 -11.57
CA ALA A 66 -14.54 6.51 -11.65
C ALA A 66 -13.41 6.78 -10.64
N LEU A 67 -13.04 8.06 -10.45
CA LEU A 67 -12.08 8.46 -9.43
C LEU A 67 -12.59 8.16 -8.01
N GLN A 68 -13.87 8.39 -7.73
CA GLN A 68 -14.46 8.10 -6.43
C GLN A 68 -14.44 6.59 -6.14
N PHE A 69 -14.73 5.75 -7.13
CA PHE A 69 -14.60 4.29 -6.99
C PHE A 69 -13.15 3.86 -6.74
N GLU A 70 -12.17 4.43 -7.45
CA GLU A 70 -10.75 4.18 -7.19
C GLU A 70 -10.39 4.50 -5.73
N LEU A 71 -10.79 5.69 -5.24
CA LEU A 71 -10.54 6.10 -3.85
C LEU A 71 -11.23 5.21 -2.82
N GLN A 72 -12.45 4.74 -3.10
CA GLN A 72 -13.15 3.80 -2.22
C GLN A 72 -12.44 2.45 -2.15
N LEU A 73 -11.95 1.95 -3.28
CA LEU A 73 -11.17 0.70 -3.33
C LEU A 73 -9.83 0.84 -2.60
N GLU A 74 -9.15 1.98 -2.72
CA GLU A 74 -7.91 2.25 -1.97
C GLU A 74 -8.15 2.28 -0.46
N LYS A 75 -9.24 2.92 -0.01
CA LYS A 75 -9.64 2.92 1.41
C LYS A 75 -10.00 1.52 1.90
N GLN A 76 -10.72 0.74 1.09
CA GLN A 76 -11.04 -0.64 1.44
C GLN A 76 -9.77 -1.47 1.57
N GLN A 77 -8.82 -1.35 0.63
CA GLN A 77 -7.55 -2.05 0.69
C GLN A 77 -6.74 -1.69 1.95
N GLN A 78 -6.73 -0.41 2.35
CA GLN A 78 -6.09 0.01 3.61
C GLN A 78 -6.79 -0.58 4.83
N SER A 79 -8.14 -0.62 4.85
CA SER A 79 -8.91 -1.27 5.91
C SER A 79 -8.58 -2.75 6.02
N ASP A 80 -8.61 -3.47 4.89
CA ASP A 80 -8.32 -4.91 4.82
C ASP A 80 -6.91 -5.22 5.33
N LEU A 81 -5.94 -4.36 5.01
CA LEU A 81 -4.57 -4.45 5.51
C LEU A 81 -4.48 -4.28 7.03
N VAL A 82 -5.16 -3.26 7.57
CA VAL A 82 -5.21 -3.00 9.01
C VAL A 82 -5.89 -4.15 9.74
N ASP A 83 -7.03 -4.62 9.25
CA ASP A 83 -7.76 -5.75 9.83
C ASP A 83 -6.93 -7.04 9.79
N CYS A 84 -6.23 -7.28 8.68
CA CYS A 84 -5.29 -8.38 8.56
C CYS A 84 -4.19 -8.29 9.62
N VAL A 85 -3.48 -7.16 9.71
CA VAL A 85 -2.39 -6.96 10.68
C VAL A 85 -2.87 -7.07 12.12
N ASN A 86 -4.06 -6.55 12.44
CA ASN A 86 -4.66 -6.66 13.77
C ASN A 86 -4.99 -8.10 14.17
N SER A 87 -5.17 -9.01 13.20
CA SER A 87 -5.36 -10.44 13.44
C SER A 87 -4.04 -11.20 13.65
N LEU A 88 -2.90 -10.60 13.33
CA LEU A 88 -1.58 -11.21 13.45
C LEU A 88 -0.96 -10.95 14.83
N LYS A 89 -0.04 -11.82 15.22
CA LYS A 89 0.78 -11.60 16.41
C LYS A 89 1.95 -10.66 16.08
N LEU A 90 1.83 -9.42 16.53
CA LEU A 90 2.93 -8.47 16.44
C LEU A 90 3.95 -8.69 17.56
N VAL A 91 5.22 -8.64 17.21
CA VAL A 91 6.36 -8.74 18.14
C VAL A 91 7.26 -7.52 17.98
N LYS A 92 8.08 -7.24 18.98
CA LYS A 92 9.08 -6.17 18.88
C LYS A 92 10.03 -6.46 17.71
N ASN A 93 10.37 -5.41 16.96
CA ASN A 93 11.39 -5.51 15.92
C ASN A 93 12.78 -5.45 16.55
N ASP A 94 13.48 -6.58 16.58
CA ASP A 94 14.90 -6.65 16.95
C ASP A 94 15.80 -6.87 15.72
N GLY A 95 15.24 -6.78 14.50
CA GLY A 95 15.92 -7.08 13.25
C GLY A 95 15.68 -6.00 12.18
N GLU A 96 15.64 -6.44 10.92
CA GLU A 96 15.49 -5.52 9.80
C GLU A 96 14.06 -4.96 9.69
N PRO A 97 13.90 -3.67 9.31
CA PRO A 97 12.61 -3.05 9.04
C PRO A 97 11.80 -3.80 7.98
N LEU A 98 10.48 -3.88 8.14
CA LEU A 98 9.56 -4.50 7.19
C LEU A 98 9.60 -3.81 5.83
N THR A 99 9.75 -2.48 5.80
CA THR A 99 9.91 -1.71 4.56
C THR A 99 11.13 -2.16 3.76
N LEU A 100 12.26 -2.44 4.42
CA LEU A 100 13.47 -2.95 3.76
C LEU A 100 13.25 -4.36 3.21
N ARG A 101 12.62 -5.26 3.99
CA ARG A 101 12.29 -6.62 3.55
C ARG A 101 11.39 -6.61 2.32
N TYR A 102 10.38 -5.74 2.31
CA TYR A 102 9.47 -5.60 1.18
C TYR A 102 10.17 -5.03 -0.06
N CYS A 103 10.99 -3.99 0.10
CA CYS A 103 11.80 -3.45 -1.01
C CYS A 103 12.75 -4.51 -1.61
N ARG A 104 13.32 -5.40 -0.79
CA ARG A 104 14.13 -6.54 -1.25
C ARG A 104 13.31 -7.54 -2.07
N GLN A 105 12.11 -7.91 -1.59
CA GLN A 105 11.21 -8.81 -2.34
C GLN A 105 10.85 -8.25 -3.73
N LEU A 106 10.75 -6.93 -3.86
CA LEU A 106 10.49 -6.24 -5.13
C LEU A 106 11.74 -6.08 -6.01
N GLY A 107 12.93 -6.50 -5.57
CA GLY A 107 14.20 -6.24 -6.26
C GLY A 107 14.61 -4.76 -6.29
N GLY A 108 14.01 -3.96 -5.41
CA GLY A 108 14.10 -2.49 -5.38
C GLY A 108 14.76 -1.96 -4.11
N GLU A 109 15.85 -2.57 -3.64
CA GLU A 109 16.51 -2.21 -2.36
C GLU A 109 16.87 -0.74 -2.25
N HIS A 110 17.30 -0.13 -3.35
CA HIS A 110 17.63 1.31 -3.46
C HIS A 110 16.43 2.23 -3.17
N LEU A 111 15.20 1.73 -3.25
CA LEU A 111 13.99 2.51 -3.00
C LEU A 111 13.75 2.74 -1.51
N GLN A 112 14.37 1.93 -0.63
CA GLN A 112 14.26 2.10 0.82
C GLN A 112 14.71 3.50 1.27
N GLN A 113 15.75 4.08 0.64
CA GLN A 113 16.22 5.43 0.97
C GLN A 113 15.16 6.51 0.77
N ALA A 114 14.25 6.35 -0.21
CA ALA A 114 13.17 7.29 -0.46
C ALA A 114 12.07 7.25 0.62
N PHE A 115 11.89 6.10 1.27
CA PHE A 115 10.86 5.90 2.30
C PHE A 115 11.40 5.99 3.73
N SER A 116 12.73 6.02 3.90
CA SER A 116 13.38 6.24 5.19
C SER A 116 13.18 7.64 5.74
N ILE A 117 12.85 8.61 4.89
CA ILE A 117 12.57 10.00 5.28
C ILE A 117 11.25 10.04 6.06
N PRO A 118 11.22 10.53 7.32
CA PRO A 118 9.98 10.70 8.06
C PRO A 118 9.02 11.57 7.26
N VAL A 119 7.74 11.19 7.19
CA VAL A 119 6.72 12.09 6.62
C VAL A 119 6.77 13.37 7.46
N PRO A 120 7.00 14.55 6.85
CA PRO A 120 7.04 15.79 7.61
C PRO A 120 5.72 15.91 8.37
N ASN A 121 5.82 16.18 9.67
CA ASN A 121 4.68 16.30 10.57
C ASN A 121 3.78 17.42 10.01
N ILE A 122 2.71 17.06 9.31
CA ILE A 122 1.74 18.04 8.83
C ILE A 122 0.98 18.46 10.08
N GLN A 123 1.47 19.52 10.72
CA GLN A 123 0.71 20.28 11.69
C GLN A 123 -0.53 20.79 10.95
N TYR A 124 -1.67 20.14 11.20
CA TYR A 124 -2.96 20.71 10.83
C TYR A 124 -3.13 22.05 11.59
N PRO A 125 -3.51 23.14 10.90
CA PRO A 125 -3.85 24.40 11.55
C PRO A 125 -5.12 24.27 12.39
#